data_AF-A0AA50S2F8-F1
#
_entry.id   AF-A0AA50S2F8-F1
#
_cell.length_a   1.000
_cell.length_b   1.000
_cell.length_c   1.000
_cell.angle_alpha   90.00
_cell.angle_beta   90.00
_cell.angle_gamma   90.00
#
_symmetry.space_group_name_H-M   'P 1'
#
loop_
_entity.id
_entity.type
_entity.pdbx_description
1 polymer ?
#
loop_
_entity_poly.entity_id
_entity_poly.type
_entity_poly.pdbx_seq_one_letter_code
_entity_poly.pdbx_strand_id
1 'polypeptide(L)'
;QFDALVKVSMTRVNLLQLIRSLRQSTSFAGVNLLSDNISNKTPWFPRHASDLDNCNHLMTNHPGFADKEYRARRKDIAEIAFAYKYGDPIPSITYTESENATWQRVFNTVVDLMPKHACKEYKAAFGKLQAADIFVPHRIPQLDDVSNFLRKHTGFTLRPAAGLLTARDFLASLAF
;
A
#
# COMPACT_ATOMS: atom_id res chain seq x y z
N GLN A 1 -12.29 -4.23 -31.13
CA GLN A 1 -12.14 -5.37 -30.19
C GLN A 1 -12.07 -4.78 -28.80
N PHE A 2 -12.89 -5.28 -27.87
CA PHE A 2 -12.94 -4.79 -26.49
C PHE A 2 -12.66 -5.97 -25.57
N ASP A 3 -11.75 -5.78 -24.62
CA ASP A 3 -11.55 -6.71 -23.52
C ASP A 3 -12.31 -6.20 -22.30
N ALA A 4 -13.08 -7.09 -21.67
CA ALA A 4 -13.86 -6.78 -20.49
C ALA A 4 -13.39 -7.64 -19.31
N LEU A 5 -13.14 -6.99 -18.18
CA LEU A 5 -12.85 -7.67 -16.92
C LEU A 5 -14.09 -7.62 -16.03
N VAL A 6 -14.64 -8.79 -15.71
CA VAL A 6 -15.90 -8.91 -14.96
C VAL A 6 -15.63 -9.62 -13.64
N LYS A 7 -15.87 -8.94 -12.52
CA LYS A 7 -15.85 -9.53 -11.17
C LYS A 7 -17.26 -9.96 -10.80
N VAL A 8 -17.43 -11.20 -10.37
CA VAL A 8 -18.72 -11.77 -9.99
C VAL A 8 -18.62 -12.43 -8.61
N SER A 9 -19.69 -12.31 -7.81
CA SER A 9 -19.85 -13.04 -6.55
C SER A 9 -21.01 -14.03 -6.69
N MET A 10 -20.70 -15.31 -6.80
CA MET A 10 -21.70 -16.38 -6.96
C MET A 10 -21.14 -17.75 -6.54
N THR A 11 -22.03 -18.73 -6.37
CA THR A 11 -21.62 -20.12 -6.07
C THR A 11 -20.81 -20.73 -7.22
N ARG A 12 -19.97 -21.73 -6.91
CA ARG A 12 -19.15 -22.43 -7.92
C ARG A 12 -20.00 -23.04 -9.04
N VAL A 13 -21.18 -23.56 -8.71
CA VAL A 13 -22.11 -24.17 -9.67
C VAL A 13 -22.58 -23.11 -10.67
N ASN A 14 -23.03 -21.95 -10.18
CA ASN A 14 -23.50 -20.86 -11.02
C ASN A 14 -22.37 -20.26 -11.87
N LEU A 15 -21.15 -20.17 -11.33
CA LEU A 15 -19.98 -19.70 -12.06
C LEU A 15 -19.65 -20.61 -13.25
N LEU A 16 -19.66 -21.93 -13.05
CA LEU A 16 -19.39 -22.89 -14.12
C LEU A 16 -20.47 -22.87 -15.20
N GLN A 17 -21.74 -22.67 -14.81
CA GLN A 17 -22.84 -22.48 -15.77
C GLN A 17 -22.65 -21.20 -16.58
N LEU A 18 -22.32 -20.08 -15.94
CA LEU A 18 -22.05 -18.81 -16.61
C LEU A 18 -20.91 -18.94 -17.63
N ILE A 19 -19.78 -19.56 -17.25
CA ILE A 19 -18.64 -19.76 -18.17
C ILE A 19 -19.02 -20.61 -19.37
N ARG A 20 -19.81 -21.68 -19.16
CA ARG A 20 -20.31 -22.50 -20.27
C ARG A 20 -21.16 -21.67 -21.23
N SER A 21 -22.11 -20.89 -20.70
CA SER A 21 -22.97 -20.03 -21.52
C SER A 21 -22.15 -18.98 -22.29
N LEU A 22 -21.16 -18.35 -21.65
CA LEU A 22 -20.32 -17.34 -22.28
C LEU A 22 -19.41 -17.93 -23.38
N ARG A 23 -18.87 -19.13 -23.17
CA ARG A 23 -18.03 -19.84 -24.17
C ARG A 23 -18.83 -20.38 -25.35
N GLN A 24 -20.12 -20.65 -25.18
CA GLN A 24 -21.02 -21.10 -26.25
C GLN A 24 -21.54 -19.92 -27.09
N SER A 25 -21.45 -18.69 -26.59
CA SER A 25 -21.80 -17.51 -27.35
C SER A 25 -20.76 -17.21 -28.42
N THR A 26 -21.23 -16.90 -29.63
CA THR A 26 -20.38 -16.44 -30.75
C THR A 26 -19.96 -14.97 -30.60
N SER A 27 -20.50 -14.25 -29.61
CA SER A 27 -20.21 -12.84 -29.38
C SER A 27 -18.84 -12.58 -28.76
N PHE A 28 -18.19 -13.61 -28.21
CA PHE A 28 -16.90 -13.49 -27.52
C PHE A 28 -15.82 -14.31 -28.21
N ALA A 29 -14.68 -13.68 -28.49
CA ALA A 29 -13.51 -14.37 -29.05
C ALA A 29 -12.85 -15.34 -28.05
N GLY A 30 -12.99 -15.10 -26.75
CA GLY A 30 -12.45 -15.97 -25.71
C GLY A 30 -12.92 -15.59 -24.31
N VAL A 31 -13.06 -16.60 -23.44
CA VAL A 31 -13.51 -16.42 -22.04
C VAL A 31 -12.56 -17.20 -21.12
N ASN A 32 -11.76 -16.44 -20.37
CA ASN A 32 -10.77 -16.97 -19.43
C ASN A 32 -11.26 -16.77 -17.99
N LEU A 33 -11.33 -17.87 -17.23
CA LEU A 33 -11.59 -17.81 -15.80
C LEU A 33 -10.28 -17.56 -15.04
N LEU A 34 -10.32 -16.61 -14.13
CA LEU A 34 -9.19 -16.15 -13.35
C LEU A 34 -9.56 -16.37 -11.89
N SER A 35 -9.66 -17.64 -11.49
CA SER A 35 -10.11 -18.04 -10.15
C SER A 35 -8.94 -18.33 -9.21
N ASP A 36 -9.14 -18.03 -7.93
CA ASP A 36 -8.17 -18.28 -6.86
C ASP A 36 -7.92 -19.77 -6.53
N ASN A 37 -8.79 -20.71 -6.93
CA ASN A 37 -8.73 -22.08 -6.40
C ASN A 37 -9.22 -23.21 -7.34
N ILE A 38 -9.10 -23.04 -8.65
CA ILE A 38 -9.37 -24.14 -9.60
C ILE A 38 -8.11 -24.41 -10.43
N SER A 39 -7.16 -25.14 -9.83
CA SER A 39 -6.13 -25.92 -10.54
C SER A 39 -5.32 -25.20 -11.64
N ASN A 40 -4.98 -23.93 -11.49
CA ASN A 40 -4.16 -23.20 -12.46
C ASN A 40 -2.83 -22.75 -11.88
N LYS A 41 -1.76 -23.03 -12.65
CA LYS A 41 -0.33 -22.77 -12.36
C LYS A 41 0.06 -21.29 -12.23
N THR A 42 -0.91 -20.38 -12.15
CA THR A 42 -0.66 -18.93 -12.18
C THR A 42 -1.27 -18.29 -10.95
N PRO A 43 -0.43 -17.79 -10.02
CA PRO A 43 -0.91 -17.10 -8.82
C PRO A 43 -1.75 -15.87 -9.19
N TRP A 44 -2.77 -15.58 -8.39
CA TRP A 44 -3.50 -14.32 -8.47
C TRP A 44 -2.56 -13.12 -8.27
N PHE A 45 -2.82 -12.04 -9.00
CA PHE A 45 -2.16 -10.74 -8.84
C PHE A 45 -3.17 -9.60 -9.13
N PRO A 46 -3.05 -8.46 -8.44
CA PRO A 46 -3.88 -7.28 -8.68
C PRO A 46 -3.72 -6.78 -10.12
N ARG A 47 -4.80 -6.28 -10.72
CA ARG A 47 -4.81 -5.77 -12.10
C ARG A 47 -5.12 -4.29 -12.18
N HIS A 48 -5.74 -3.77 -11.13
CA HIS A 48 -5.95 -2.36 -10.93
C HIS A 48 -5.50 -2.00 -9.51
N ALA A 49 -5.08 -0.75 -9.29
CA ALA A 49 -4.61 -0.30 -7.98
C ALA A 49 -5.68 -0.45 -6.87
N SER A 50 -6.97 -0.45 -7.23
CA SER A 50 -8.05 -0.76 -6.30
C SER A 50 -8.07 -2.22 -5.81
N ASP A 51 -7.48 -3.15 -6.56
CA ASP A 51 -7.40 -4.56 -6.13
C ASP A 51 -6.47 -4.72 -4.92
N LEU A 52 -5.56 -3.77 -4.68
CA LEU A 52 -4.69 -3.71 -3.51
C LEU A 52 -5.48 -3.54 -2.20
N ASP A 53 -6.75 -3.09 -2.26
CA ASP A 53 -7.65 -3.12 -1.09
C ASP A 53 -7.85 -4.53 -0.53
N ASN A 54 -7.61 -5.57 -1.33
CA ASN A 54 -7.71 -6.97 -0.94
C ASN A 54 -6.36 -7.58 -0.51
N CYS A 55 -5.26 -6.83 -0.63
CA CYS A 55 -3.90 -7.27 -0.33
C CYS A 55 -3.50 -6.93 1.12
N ASN A 56 -4.30 -7.34 2.10
CA ASN A 56 -4.11 -7.05 3.53
C ASN A 56 -3.58 -8.25 4.34
N HIS A 57 -2.85 -9.17 3.71
CA HIS A 57 -2.30 -10.34 4.42
C HIS A 57 -1.14 -9.91 5.31
N LEU A 58 -1.44 -9.68 6.59
CA LEU A 58 -0.46 -9.25 7.60
C LEU A 58 0.37 -10.42 8.15
N MET A 59 1.66 -10.20 8.36
CA MET A 59 2.54 -11.09 9.12
C MET A 59 2.41 -10.83 10.63
N THR A 60 2.52 -11.88 11.45
CA THR A 60 2.11 -11.88 12.87
C THR A 60 3.14 -11.41 13.91
N ASN A 61 4.26 -10.77 13.53
CA ASN A 61 5.33 -10.45 14.49
C ASN A 61 5.68 -8.96 14.53
N HIS A 62 5.33 -8.29 15.64
CA HIS A 62 5.70 -6.89 15.91
C HIS A 62 6.51 -6.76 17.24
N PRO A 63 7.67 -6.07 17.24
CA PRO A 63 8.41 -5.73 18.46
C PRO A 63 7.72 -4.59 19.22
N GLY A 64 7.48 -4.78 20.53
CA GLY A 64 6.77 -3.82 21.40
C GLY A 64 5.76 -4.44 22.37
N PHE A 65 5.87 -5.73 22.68
CA PHE A 65 4.81 -6.53 23.32
C PHE A 65 4.45 -6.12 24.77
N ALA A 66 5.38 -5.51 25.52
CA ALA A 66 5.20 -5.26 26.95
C ALA A 66 4.44 -3.96 27.28
N ASP A 67 4.49 -2.95 26.42
CA ASP A 67 3.88 -1.64 26.66
C ASP A 67 2.40 -1.66 26.23
N LYS A 68 1.49 -1.32 27.15
CA LYS A 68 0.05 -1.30 26.89
C LYS A 68 -0.38 -0.06 26.11
N GLU A 69 0.17 1.11 26.43
CA GLU A 69 -0.16 2.37 25.77
C GLU A 69 0.35 2.36 24.33
N TYR A 70 1.59 1.88 24.12
CA TYR A 70 2.14 1.70 22.79
C TYR A 70 1.31 0.73 21.93
N ARG A 71 0.83 -0.38 22.51
CA ARG A 71 -0.03 -1.33 21.79
C ARG A 71 -1.39 -0.73 21.42
N ALA A 72 -2.01 0.01 22.34
CA ALA A 72 -3.25 0.73 22.04
C ALA A 72 -3.02 1.73 20.89
N ARG A 73 -1.97 2.55 21.00
CA ARG A 73 -1.60 3.53 19.97
C ARG A 73 -1.32 2.88 18.60
N ARG A 74 -0.64 1.73 18.57
CA ARG A 74 -0.41 0.95 17.34
C ARG A 74 -1.71 0.41 16.74
N LYS A 75 -2.65 -0.04 17.58
CA LYS A 75 -3.98 -0.51 17.13
C LYS A 75 -4.76 0.62 16.50
N ASP A 76 -4.77 1.81 17.12
CA ASP A 76 -5.48 2.98 16.58
C ASP A 76 -4.95 3.38 15.20
N ILE A 77 -3.62 3.46 15.03
CA ILE A 77 -2.98 3.77 13.74
C ILE A 77 -3.26 2.66 12.70
N ALA A 78 -3.26 1.40 13.13
CA ALA A 78 -3.57 0.27 12.25
C ALA A 78 -5.04 0.30 11.78
N GLU A 79 -5.98 0.65 12.64
CA GLU A 79 -7.40 0.79 12.28
C GLU A 79 -7.63 1.89 11.25
N ILE A 80 -6.92 3.03 11.38
CA ILE A 80 -6.91 4.10 10.39
C ILE A 80 -6.42 3.59 9.03
N ALA A 81 -5.35 2.78 9.01
CA ALA A 81 -4.84 2.20 7.76
C ALA A 81 -5.79 1.15 7.16
N PHE A 82 -6.49 0.36 7.98
CA PHE A 82 -7.48 -0.62 7.53
C PHE A 82 -8.73 0.01 6.92
N ALA A 83 -9.13 1.19 7.41
CA ALA A 83 -10.30 1.90 6.90
C ALA A 83 -10.07 2.52 5.51
N TYR A 84 -8.81 2.73 5.11
CA TYR A 84 -8.46 3.32 3.82
C TYR A 84 -8.83 2.42 2.64
N LYS A 85 -9.44 3.01 1.61
CA LYS A 85 -9.69 2.38 0.31
C LYS A 85 -9.07 3.18 -0.82
N TYR A 86 -8.77 2.51 -1.92
CA TYR A 86 -8.25 3.18 -3.11
C TYR A 86 -9.22 4.25 -3.60
N GLY A 87 -8.69 5.47 -3.77
CA GLY A 87 -9.46 6.65 -4.21
C GLY A 87 -9.89 7.56 -3.05
N ASP A 88 -9.86 7.08 -1.81
CA ASP A 88 -10.10 7.92 -0.64
C ASP A 88 -8.88 8.80 -0.34
N PRO A 89 -9.07 9.97 0.31
CA PRO A 89 -7.95 10.73 0.83
C PRO A 89 -7.20 9.94 1.89
N ILE A 90 -5.86 10.04 1.90
CA ILE A 90 -5.05 9.38 2.91
C ILE A 90 -5.31 10.06 4.28
N PRO A 91 -5.71 9.29 5.31
CA PRO A 91 -6.06 9.86 6.61
C PRO A 91 -4.82 10.47 7.29
N SER A 92 -5.04 11.62 7.94
CA SER A 92 -4.01 12.28 8.75
C SER A 92 -3.95 11.70 10.16
N ILE A 93 -2.75 11.65 10.73
CA ILE A 93 -2.51 11.18 12.09
C ILE A 93 -2.00 12.34 12.94
N THR A 94 -2.69 12.62 14.04
CA THR A 94 -2.19 13.54 15.07
C THR A 94 -1.15 12.83 15.92
N TYR A 95 0.13 13.08 15.64
CA TYR A 95 1.24 12.55 16.41
C TYR A 95 1.41 13.28 17.74
N THR A 96 1.70 12.54 18.79
CA THR A 96 2.00 13.07 20.12
C THR A 96 3.36 13.77 20.14
N GLU A 97 3.59 14.61 21.15
CA GLU A 97 4.88 15.27 21.36
C GLU A 97 6.02 14.25 21.52
N SER A 98 5.78 13.14 22.21
CA SER A 98 6.75 12.04 22.38
C SER A 98 7.12 11.37 21.04
N GLU A 99 6.12 11.14 20.18
CA GLU A 99 6.34 10.59 18.84
C GLU A 99 7.17 11.56 17.97
N ASN A 100 6.83 12.86 17.98
CA ASN A 100 7.58 13.88 17.26
C ASN A 100 9.01 14.08 17.82
N ALA A 101 9.20 14.00 19.14
CA ALA A 101 10.53 14.06 19.76
C ALA A 101 11.40 12.85 19.37
N THR A 102 10.79 11.67 19.25
CA THR A 102 11.46 10.46 18.77
C THR A 102 11.90 10.64 17.31
N TRP A 103 11.00 11.14 16.46
CA TRP A 103 11.31 11.50 15.08
C TRP A 103 12.47 12.49 14.99
N GLN A 104 12.46 13.57 15.79
CA GLN A 104 13.49 14.59 15.78
C GLN A 104 14.89 14.01 16.04
N ARG A 105 15.01 13.10 17.02
CA ARG A 105 16.30 12.46 17.36
C ARG A 105 16.85 11.63 16.20
N VAL A 106 15.99 10.82 15.58
CA VAL A 106 16.36 9.98 14.43
C VAL A 106 16.69 10.85 13.23
N PHE A 107 15.86 11.85 12.94
CA PHE A 107 16.03 12.77 11.81
C PHE A 107 17.39 13.46 11.85
N ASN A 108 17.76 14.05 13.00
CA ASN A 108 19.03 14.75 13.15
C ASN A 108 20.21 13.80 12.93
N THR A 109 20.14 12.59 13.49
CA THR A 109 21.21 11.58 13.32
C THR A 109 21.36 11.16 11.85
N VAL A 110 20.24 10.98 11.13
CA VAL A 110 20.27 10.65 9.70
C VAL A 110 20.86 11.80 8.89
N VAL A 111 20.46 13.05 9.17
CA VAL A 111 21.00 14.24 8.50
C VAL A 111 22.51 14.36 8.67
N ASP A 112 23.03 14.13 9.89
CA ASP A 112 24.45 14.20 10.19
C ASP A 112 25.28 13.13 9.43
N LEU A 113 24.72 11.92 9.27
CA LEU A 113 25.38 10.80 8.59
C LEU A 113 25.25 10.85 7.06
N MET A 114 24.24 11.54 6.55
CA MET A 114 23.88 11.54 5.13
C MET A 114 25.01 11.96 4.18
N PRO A 115 25.84 13.00 4.45
CA PRO A 115 26.88 13.42 3.52
C PRO A 115 27.89 12.31 3.20
N LYS A 116 28.22 11.50 4.21
CA LYS A 116 29.23 10.44 4.14
C LYS A 116 28.69 9.12 3.58
N HIS A 117 27.42 8.81 3.86
CA HIS A 117 26.87 7.47 3.64
C HIS A 117 25.80 7.39 2.54
N ALA A 118 25.15 8.50 2.18
CA ALA A 118 24.06 8.47 1.21
C ALA A 118 24.52 8.75 -0.24
N CYS A 119 23.89 8.09 -1.20
CA CYS A 119 24.09 8.35 -2.63
C CYS A 119 23.61 9.74 -3.04
N LYS A 120 24.01 10.19 -4.23
CA LYS A 120 23.66 11.52 -4.75
C LYS A 120 22.15 11.68 -4.97
N GLU A 121 21.47 10.63 -5.41
CA GLU A 121 20.03 10.61 -5.67
C GLU A 121 19.24 10.80 -4.39
N TYR A 122 19.63 10.10 -3.32
CA TYR A 122 19.01 10.24 -2.00
C TYR A 122 19.17 11.67 -1.48
N LYS A 123 20.38 12.23 -1.52
CA LYS A 123 20.65 13.62 -1.07
C LYS A 123 19.83 14.65 -1.86
N ALA A 124 19.74 14.48 -3.18
CA ALA A 124 18.96 15.37 -4.03
C ALA A 124 17.45 15.28 -3.73
N ALA A 125 16.90 14.08 -3.57
CA ALA A 125 15.49 13.88 -3.24
C ALA A 125 15.16 14.39 -1.83
N PHE A 126 16.02 14.11 -0.85
CA PHE A 126 15.86 14.58 0.52
C PHE A 126 15.83 16.11 0.59
N GLY A 127 16.76 16.79 -0.10
CA GLY A 127 16.79 18.25 -0.16
C GLY A 127 15.50 18.86 -0.75
N LYS A 128 14.90 18.22 -1.77
CA LYS A 128 13.61 18.65 -2.33
C LYS A 128 12.45 18.48 -1.33
N LEU A 129 12.45 17.39 -0.55
CA LEU A 129 11.45 17.15 0.49
C LEU A 129 11.58 18.16 1.65
N GLN A 130 12.80 18.56 2.00
CA GLN A 130 13.03 19.62 2.99
C GLN A 130 12.58 20.99 2.46
N ALA A 131 12.93 21.33 1.21
CA ALA A 131 12.52 22.58 0.59
C ALA A 131 10.99 22.72 0.45
N ALA A 132 10.29 21.59 0.39
CA ALA A 132 8.82 21.53 0.39
C ALA A 132 8.19 21.51 1.80
N ASP A 133 8.97 21.68 2.87
CA ASP A 133 8.54 21.60 4.28
C ASP A 133 7.92 20.24 4.67
N ILE A 134 8.19 19.18 3.90
CA ILE A 134 7.67 17.84 4.19
C ILE A 134 8.58 17.15 5.22
N PHE A 135 9.88 17.15 4.96
CA PHE A 135 10.87 16.53 5.85
C PHE A 135 11.50 17.59 6.75
N VAL A 136 11.00 17.70 7.98
CA VAL A 136 11.49 18.64 8.97
C VAL A 136 11.75 17.93 10.30
N PRO A 137 12.66 18.44 11.14
CA PRO A 137 13.04 17.73 12.38
C PRO A 137 11.94 17.71 13.44
N HIS A 138 11.03 18.68 13.46
CA HIS A 138 10.11 18.89 14.60
C HIS A 138 8.72 18.25 14.43
N ARG A 139 8.41 17.65 13.27
CA ARG A 139 7.14 16.97 13.03
C ARG A 139 7.31 15.77 12.10
N ILE A 140 6.60 14.69 12.39
CA ILE A 140 6.49 13.55 11.48
C ILE A 140 5.66 14.00 10.26
N PRO A 141 6.13 13.76 9.02
CA PRO A 141 5.38 14.08 7.81
C PRO A 141 4.07 13.29 7.73
N GLN A 142 3.00 13.92 7.24
CA GLN A 142 1.78 13.19 6.90
C GLN A 142 2.00 12.39 5.62
N LEU A 143 1.43 11.18 5.58
CA LEU A 143 1.61 10.27 4.46
C LEU A 143 1.02 10.86 3.16
N ASP A 144 -0.05 11.66 3.25
CA ASP A 144 -0.67 12.31 2.10
C ASP A 144 0.28 13.33 1.44
N ASP A 145 0.95 14.17 2.23
CA ASP A 145 1.92 15.16 1.72
C ASP A 145 3.05 14.47 0.94
N VAL A 146 3.58 13.38 1.50
CA VAL A 146 4.64 12.59 0.85
C VAL A 146 4.11 11.90 -0.41
N SER A 147 2.89 11.33 -0.36
CA SER A 147 2.23 10.70 -1.51
C SER A 147 2.02 11.69 -2.65
N ASN A 148 1.52 12.89 -2.34
CA ASN A 148 1.30 13.97 -3.30
C ASN A 148 2.62 14.45 -3.92
N PHE A 149 3.67 14.58 -3.10
CA PHE A 149 5.00 14.90 -3.59
C PHE A 149 5.53 13.83 -4.55
N LEU A 150 5.47 12.55 -4.18
CA LEU A 150 5.94 11.45 -5.03
C LEU A 150 5.15 11.38 -6.34
N ARG A 151 3.82 11.52 -6.27
CA ARG A 151 2.94 11.46 -7.45
C ARG A 151 3.32 12.52 -8.47
N LYS A 152 3.61 13.74 -8.01
CA LYS A 152 4.02 14.87 -8.87
C LYS A 152 5.38 14.65 -9.55
N HIS A 153 6.30 13.92 -8.90
CA HIS A 153 7.68 13.80 -9.38
C HIS A 153 7.96 12.52 -10.16
N THR A 154 7.31 11.41 -9.80
CA THR A 154 7.59 10.08 -10.37
C THR A 154 6.35 9.26 -10.69
N GLY A 155 5.15 9.74 -10.34
CA GLY A 155 3.92 8.98 -10.44
C GLY A 155 3.67 8.00 -9.28
N PHE A 156 4.65 7.75 -8.42
CA PHE A 156 4.49 6.90 -7.25
C PHE A 156 3.48 7.49 -6.26
N THR A 157 2.68 6.63 -5.66
CA THR A 157 1.77 7.00 -4.56
C THR A 157 2.04 6.13 -3.34
N LEU A 158 1.67 6.63 -2.17
CA LEU A 158 1.75 5.88 -0.93
C LEU A 158 0.38 5.37 -0.53
N ARG A 159 0.36 4.19 0.09
CA ARG A 159 -0.82 3.54 0.64
C ARG A 159 -0.57 3.24 2.11
N PRO A 160 -1.48 3.62 3.04
CA PRO A 160 -1.39 3.18 4.43
C PRO A 160 -1.36 1.66 4.54
N ALA A 161 -0.43 1.12 5.32
CA ALA A 161 -0.35 -0.30 5.63
C ALA A 161 -0.43 -0.51 7.14
N ALA A 162 -1.36 -1.35 7.59
CA ALA A 162 -1.57 -1.64 9.01
C ALA A 162 -0.44 -2.46 9.65
N GLY A 163 0.41 -3.09 8.84
CA GLY A 163 1.54 -3.90 9.30
C GLY A 163 2.36 -4.49 8.16
N LEU A 164 3.12 -5.53 8.45
CA LEU A 164 3.96 -6.22 7.47
C LEU A 164 3.12 -7.01 6.48
N LEU A 165 3.18 -6.67 5.20
CA LEU A 165 2.56 -7.44 4.12
C LEU A 165 3.40 -8.67 3.76
N THR A 166 2.77 -9.67 3.16
CA THR A 166 3.52 -10.75 2.49
C THR A 166 4.38 -10.16 1.37
N ALA A 167 5.51 -10.80 1.07
CA ALA A 167 6.39 -10.35 -0.02
C ALA A 167 5.65 -10.27 -1.38
N ARG A 168 4.68 -11.17 -1.61
CA ARG A 168 3.85 -11.16 -2.82
C ARG A 168 3.00 -9.89 -2.91
N ASP A 169 2.26 -9.58 -1.85
CA ASP A 169 1.37 -8.41 -1.84
C ASP A 169 2.15 -7.09 -1.90
N PHE A 170 3.29 -7.01 -1.20
CA PHE A 170 4.17 -5.86 -1.27
C PHE A 170 4.73 -5.64 -2.68
N LEU A 171 5.32 -6.68 -3.29
CA LEU A 171 5.89 -6.57 -4.65
C LEU A 171 4.82 -6.31 -5.71
N ALA A 172 3.62 -6.88 -5.56
CA ALA A 172 2.51 -6.61 -6.45
C ALA A 172 2.04 -5.14 -6.38
N SER A 173 2.17 -4.52 -5.20
CA SER A 173 1.85 -3.09 -5.02
C SER A 173 2.82 -2.17 -5.76
N LEU A 174 4.08 -2.59 -5.98
CA LEU A 174 5.08 -1.81 -6.71
C LEU A 174 4.87 -1.80 -8.24
N ALA A 175 3.91 -2.57 -8.75
CA ALA A 175 3.57 -2.60 -10.16
C ALA A 175 2.60 -1.47 -10.59
N PHE A 176 2.16 -0.64 -9.64
CA PHE A 176 1.24 0.49 -9.81
C PHE A 176 1.86 1.78 -9.29
#